data_AF-A0A963GYS4-F1
#
_entry.id   AF-A0A963GYS4-F1
#
_cell.length_a   1.000
_cell.length_b   1.000
_cell.length_c   1.000
_cell.angle_alpha   90.00
_cell.angle_beta   90.00
_cell.angle_gamma   90.00
#
_symmetry.space_group_name_H-M   'P 1'
#
loop_
_entity.id
_entity.type
_entity.pdbx_description
1 polymer ?
#
loop_
_entity_poly.entity_id
_entity_poly.type
_entity_poly.pdbx_seq_one_letter_code
_entity_poly.pdbx_strand_id
1 'polypeptide(L)'
;MKRTNSRLMKNIYWSKTMKIVNTTFACGAVLLFGLSTAVNASLLTDPNDPRSWQGATVGTFANLFYGSNTAATRQQVVDNQLLDDSYFDTNGFSDAPLIQCNGCVTSASQSGKSLDTTGTGSYGYVINSEQDRTYGGSHVDEYWIQTGNQVGGAVWDLGAGASTAIIFNTIDHGPLPLEAIESTVYLSNDQVNWVQAVTQRVWLEGFQSNTGILWDGFTYAVGTANGDTFRYASIVWGGPGALQSDGDNEINGVMGATRTFDPTPTVPEPSILALLGLGVIGLTVVRRRRN
;
A
#
# COMPACT_ATOMS: atom_id res chain seq x y z
N MET A 1 -67.81 36.63 -28.41
CA MET A 1 -67.26 37.71 -29.25
C MET A 1 -65.82 37.33 -29.61
N LYS A 2 -65.54 37.16 -30.92
CA LYS A 2 -64.25 36.86 -31.63
C LYS A 2 -63.43 35.62 -31.17
N ARG A 3 -63.38 34.49 -31.91
CA ARG A 3 -62.67 34.16 -33.20
C ARG A 3 -61.16 34.50 -33.11
N THR A 4 -60.15 33.70 -33.48
CA THR A 4 -59.96 32.68 -34.55
C THR A 4 -58.52 32.11 -34.43
N ASN A 5 -58.28 30.79 -34.52
CA ASN A 5 -57.79 29.98 -35.67
C ASN A 5 -56.30 30.00 -36.07
N SER A 6 -55.75 28.76 -36.14
CA SER A 6 -54.93 28.19 -37.25
C SER A 6 -53.45 28.62 -37.34
N ARG A 7 -52.44 27.86 -37.77
CA ARG A 7 -52.21 26.86 -38.84
C ARG A 7 -50.88 26.14 -38.50
N LEU A 8 -50.74 24.81 -38.52
CA LEU A 8 -50.37 23.94 -39.66
C LEU A 8 -49.33 24.52 -40.64
N MET A 9 -48.10 23.98 -40.66
CA MET A 9 -47.36 23.66 -41.89
C MET A 9 -46.35 22.51 -41.66
N LYS A 10 -46.57 21.45 -42.44
CA LYS A 10 -45.58 20.46 -42.89
C LYS A 10 -44.64 21.15 -43.89
N ASN A 11 -43.38 20.71 -44.03
CA ASN A 11 -42.89 20.04 -45.25
C ASN A 11 -41.35 20.03 -45.47
N ILE A 12 -40.90 18.85 -45.93
CA ILE A 12 -39.97 18.59 -47.05
C ILE A 12 -38.44 18.54 -46.82
N TYR A 13 -37.94 17.31 -47.00
CA TYR A 13 -36.58 16.84 -47.35
C TYR A 13 -35.93 17.60 -48.51
N TRP A 14 -34.60 17.77 -48.50
CA TRP A 14 -33.76 17.68 -49.70
C TRP A 14 -32.35 17.15 -49.35
N SER A 15 -31.98 16.01 -49.95
CA SER A 15 -30.62 15.48 -50.01
C SER A 15 -29.76 16.30 -50.97
N LYS A 16 -28.51 16.56 -50.62
CA LYS A 16 -27.47 16.88 -51.61
C LYS A 16 -26.22 16.05 -51.37
N THR A 17 -26.02 15.13 -52.29
CA THR A 17 -24.77 14.49 -52.69
C THR A 17 -23.74 15.58 -52.99
N MET A 18 -22.56 15.53 -52.35
CA MET A 18 -21.43 16.36 -52.74
C MET A 18 -20.22 15.49 -53.09
N LYS A 19 -19.71 15.75 -54.29
CA LYS A 19 -18.68 15.00 -55.01
C LYS A 19 -17.31 15.14 -54.35
N ILE A 20 -16.60 14.02 -54.36
CA ILE A 20 -15.16 13.89 -54.14
C ILE A 20 -14.42 14.72 -55.21
N VAL A 21 -13.46 15.56 -54.76
CA VAL A 21 -12.41 16.11 -55.61
C VAL A 21 -11.08 15.73 -54.97
N ASN A 22 -10.33 14.88 -55.65
CA ASN A 22 -8.93 14.58 -55.35
C ASN A 22 -8.07 15.77 -55.76
N THR A 23 -7.32 16.33 -54.81
CA THR A 23 -6.15 17.16 -55.11
C THR A 23 -5.00 16.71 -54.23
N THR A 24 -4.05 16.06 -54.88
CA THR A 24 -2.75 15.66 -54.34
C THR A 24 -1.89 16.91 -54.14
N PHE A 25 -1.43 17.16 -52.91
CA PHE A 25 -0.26 17.98 -52.65
C PHE A 25 0.58 17.29 -51.57
N ALA A 26 1.80 16.93 -51.95
CA ALA A 26 2.81 16.35 -51.08
C ALA A 26 3.47 17.46 -50.24
N CYS A 27 3.59 17.22 -48.94
CA CYS A 27 4.66 17.80 -48.12
C CYS A 27 4.89 16.87 -46.93
N GLY A 28 6.12 16.41 -46.77
CA GLY A 28 6.49 15.37 -45.82
C GLY A 28 6.30 15.79 -44.37
N ALA A 29 5.54 14.99 -43.64
CA ALA A 29 5.69 14.86 -42.20
C ALA A 29 6.08 13.40 -41.96
N VAL A 30 7.38 13.15 -41.79
CA VAL A 30 7.82 11.94 -41.11
C VAL A 30 7.33 12.10 -39.68
N LEU A 31 6.16 11.52 -39.38
CA LEU A 31 5.74 11.27 -38.01
C LEU A 31 6.76 10.30 -37.41
N LEU A 32 7.82 10.88 -36.85
CA LEU A 32 8.56 10.26 -35.76
C LEU A 32 7.54 10.12 -34.63
N PHE A 33 6.80 9.01 -34.64
CA PHE A 33 6.28 8.45 -33.40
C PHE A 33 7.51 8.10 -32.57
N GLY A 34 7.99 9.09 -31.82
CA GLY A 34 8.76 8.84 -30.63
C GLY A 34 7.88 7.99 -29.75
N LEU A 35 8.04 6.67 -29.84
CA LEU A 35 7.76 5.79 -28.73
C LEU A 35 8.68 6.29 -27.62
N SER A 36 8.17 7.24 -26.82
CA SER A 36 8.72 7.50 -25.50
C SER A 36 8.53 6.18 -24.77
N THR A 37 9.58 5.37 -24.78
CA THR A 37 9.72 4.24 -23.87
C THR A 37 9.50 4.80 -22.48
N ALA A 38 8.38 4.46 -21.83
CA ALA A 38 8.16 4.75 -20.43
C ALA A 38 9.39 4.23 -19.69
N VAL A 39 10.21 5.15 -19.18
CA VAL A 39 11.34 4.81 -18.33
C VAL A 39 10.74 4.45 -16.97
N ASN A 40 10.18 3.25 -16.85
CA ASN A 40 9.85 2.66 -15.55
C ASN A 40 11.13 1.99 -15.03
N ALA A 41 12.14 2.79 -14.73
CA ALA A 41 13.08 2.39 -13.68
C ALA A 41 12.51 2.98 -12.40
N SER A 42 11.56 2.26 -11.80
CA SER A 42 10.85 2.67 -10.57
C SER A 42 11.59 2.24 -9.30
N LEU A 43 12.61 1.39 -9.41
CA LEU A 43 13.37 0.92 -8.26
C LEU A 43 14.51 1.87 -7.95
N LEU A 44 14.70 2.16 -6.67
CA LEU A 44 15.84 2.95 -6.23
C LEU A 44 17.13 2.16 -6.46
N THR A 45 18.08 2.79 -7.14
CA THR A 45 19.39 2.20 -7.43
C THR A 45 20.56 2.86 -6.71
N ASP A 46 20.34 4.01 -6.05
CA ASP A 46 21.38 4.73 -5.32
C ASP A 46 21.21 4.54 -3.80
N PRO A 47 22.15 3.87 -3.10
CA PRO A 47 22.08 3.70 -1.65
C PRO A 47 22.27 5.02 -0.88
N ASN A 48 22.61 6.11 -1.56
CA ASN A 48 22.69 7.45 -0.98
C ASN A 48 21.77 8.44 -1.72
N ASP A 49 20.67 7.95 -2.31
CA ASP A 49 19.65 8.83 -2.91
C ASP A 49 19.25 9.94 -1.91
N PRO A 50 19.42 11.23 -2.27
CA PRO A 50 19.20 12.33 -1.34
C PRO A 50 17.72 12.69 -1.16
N ARG A 51 16.82 12.10 -1.96
CA ARG A 51 15.38 12.39 -1.89
C ARG A 51 14.78 11.90 -0.59
N SER A 52 13.66 12.52 -0.21
CA SER A 52 12.85 12.09 0.90
C SER A 52 11.40 11.97 0.49
N TRP A 53 10.77 10.89 0.93
CA TRP A 53 9.36 10.59 0.73
C TRP A 53 8.71 10.56 2.07
N GLN A 54 7.74 11.45 2.31
CA GLN A 54 7.04 11.53 3.59
C GLN A 54 8.03 11.54 4.78
N GLY A 55 9.15 12.26 4.68
CA GLY A 55 10.20 12.30 5.72
C GLY A 55 11.10 11.04 5.83
N ALA A 56 10.82 9.96 5.09
CA ALA A 56 11.68 8.79 4.99
C ALA A 56 12.80 9.00 3.98
N THR A 57 13.93 8.34 4.20
CA THR A 57 15.08 8.25 3.27
C THR A 57 15.46 6.77 3.11
N VAL A 58 16.37 6.45 2.18
CA VAL A 58 16.98 5.10 2.10
C VAL A 58 17.55 4.68 3.46
N GLY A 59 18.12 5.64 4.22
CA GLY A 59 18.64 5.39 5.56
C GLY A 59 17.58 5.02 6.59
N THR A 60 16.35 5.55 6.46
CA THR A 60 15.20 5.18 7.30
C THR A 60 14.87 3.71 7.14
N PHE A 61 14.71 3.26 5.89
CA PHE A 61 14.39 1.86 5.59
C PHE A 61 15.57 0.92 5.89
N ALA A 62 16.81 1.37 5.72
CA ALA A 62 17.97 0.61 6.14
C ALA A 62 17.98 0.36 7.66
N ASN A 63 17.63 1.38 8.45
CA ASN A 63 17.50 1.24 9.89
C ASN A 63 16.34 0.32 10.29
N LEU A 64 15.17 0.48 9.64
CA LEU A 64 13.99 -0.33 9.94
C LEU A 64 14.22 -1.83 9.66
N PHE A 65 14.68 -2.16 8.45
CA PHE A 65 14.71 -3.54 7.97
C PHE A 65 16.04 -4.26 8.19
N TYR A 66 17.14 -3.52 8.36
CA TYR A 66 18.47 -4.11 8.61
C TYR A 66 19.09 -3.63 9.94
N GLY A 67 18.32 -2.94 10.77
CA GLY A 67 18.69 -2.58 12.14
C GLY A 67 19.70 -1.43 12.30
N SER A 68 20.19 -0.83 11.20
CA SER A 68 21.06 0.35 11.26
C SER A 68 21.11 1.13 9.95
N ASN A 69 21.40 2.44 10.01
CA ASN A 69 21.69 3.27 8.83
C ASN A 69 23.20 3.35 8.56
N THR A 70 23.75 2.37 7.84
CA THR A 70 25.15 2.33 7.42
C THR A 70 25.26 2.22 5.90
N ALA A 71 26.43 2.46 5.31
CA ALA A 71 26.62 2.27 3.87
C ALA A 71 26.28 0.84 3.43
N ALA A 72 26.62 -0.17 4.24
CA ALA A 72 26.33 -1.57 3.93
C ALA A 72 24.82 -1.87 3.95
N THR A 73 24.11 -1.42 4.99
CA THR A 73 22.65 -1.67 5.09
C THR A 73 21.84 -0.86 4.08
N ARG A 74 22.28 0.34 3.71
CA ARG A 74 21.69 1.07 2.58
C ARG A 74 21.93 0.39 1.24
N GLN A 75 23.10 -0.23 1.04
CA GLN A 75 23.34 -1.06 -0.13
C GLN A 75 22.41 -2.28 -0.15
N GLN A 76 22.13 -2.91 1.01
CA GLN A 76 21.16 -4.01 1.09
C GLN A 76 19.74 -3.59 0.69
N VAL A 77 19.33 -2.34 0.98
CA VAL A 77 18.04 -1.79 0.50
C VAL A 77 17.97 -1.83 -1.04
N VAL A 78 19.04 -1.40 -1.71
CA VAL A 78 19.14 -1.37 -3.17
C VAL A 78 19.29 -2.76 -3.78
N ASP A 79 20.19 -3.59 -3.24
CA ASP A 79 20.46 -4.93 -3.75
C ASP A 79 19.21 -5.82 -3.68
N ASN A 80 18.42 -5.67 -2.63
CA ASN A 80 17.15 -6.35 -2.46
C ASN A 80 16.00 -5.66 -3.19
N GLN A 81 16.24 -4.56 -3.90
CA GLN A 81 15.21 -3.78 -4.61
C GLN A 81 14.01 -3.43 -3.71
N LEU A 82 14.28 -3.08 -2.45
CA LEU A 82 13.23 -2.95 -1.45
C LEU A 82 12.32 -1.75 -1.69
N LEU A 83 12.85 -0.68 -2.29
CA LEU A 83 12.15 0.58 -2.48
C LEU A 83 11.86 0.84 -3.94
N ASP A 84 10.63 1.25 -4.19
CA ASP A 84 10.11 1.67 -5.48
C ASP A 84 9.61 3.12 -5.36
N ASP A 85 10.15 4.07 -6.14
CA ASP A 85 9.77 5.49 -6.14
C ASP A 85 8.54 5.81 -7.00
N SER A 86 7.82 4.79 -7.47
CA SER A 86 6.50 4.95 -8.08
C SER A 86 5.38 4.66 -7.08
N TYR A 87 4.14 4.83 -7.54
CA TYR A 87 2.95 4.39 -6.82
C TYR A 87 2.64 2.93 -7.19
N PHE A 88 1.93 2.23 -6.31
CA PHE A 88 1.42 0.89 -6.61
C PHE A 88 0.23 0.96 -7.57
N ASP A 89 0.38 0.42 -8.78
CA ASP A 89 -0.73 0.27 -9.73
C ASP A 89 -1.64 -0.90 -9.33
N THR A 90 -2.85 -0.59 -8.91
CA THR A 90 -3.86 -1.57 -8.47
C THR A 90 -4.52 -2.33 -9.62
N ASN A 91 -4.26 -1.97 -10.88
CA ASN A 91 -4.84 -2.65 -12.04
C ASN A 91 -4.50 -4.14 -12.07
N GLY A 92 -5.54 -4.97 -12.15
CA GLY A 92 -5.40 -6.44 -12.20
C GLY A 92 -5.32 -7.12 -10.84
N PHE A 93 -5.42 -6.37 -9.75
CA PHE A 93 -5.57 -6.90 -8.40
C PHE A 93 -7.04 -6.83 -7.95
N SER A 94 -7.33 -7.44 -6.80
CA SER A 94 -8.65 -7.39 -6.18
C SER A 94 -8.50 -7.22 -4.68
N ASP A 95 -9.34 -6.36 -4.12
CA ASP A 95 -9.38 -6.11 -2.68
C ASP A 95 -9.76 -7.39 -1.94
N ALA A 96 -9.08 -7.61 -0.81
CA ALA A 96 -9.39 -8.68 0.11
C ALA A 96 -10.47 -8.23 1.10
N PRO A 97 -11.56 -9.00 1.29
CA PRO A 97 -12.55 -8.67 2.31
C PRO A 97 -11.97 -8.81 3.72
N LEU A 98 -12.27 -7.84 4.58
CA LEU A 98 -12.14 -7.95 6.03
C LEU A 98 -13.20 -8.93 6.55
N ILE A 99 -12.76 -10.06 7.08
CA ILE A 99 -13.64 -11.14 7.57
C ILE A 99 -13.76 -11.17 9.11
N GLN A 100 -12.85 -10.51 9.81
CA GLN A 100 -12.84 -10.43 11.27
C GLN A 100 -12.21 -9.13 11.75
N CYS A 101 -12.75 -8.53 12.82
CA CYS A 101 -12.20 -7.31 13.44
C CYS A 101 -12.46 -7.31 14.96
N ASN A 102 -11.92 -8.31 15.65
CA ASN A 102 -11.99 -8.44 17.09
C ASN A 102 -10.90 -7.56 17.73
N GLY A 103 -11.30 -6.62 18.59
CA GLY A 103 -10.35 -5.73 19.27
C GLY A 103 -9.85 -4.55 18.43
N CYS A 104 -10.43 -4.31 17.25
CA CYS A 104 -10.26 -3.07 16.50
C CYS A 104 -10.71 -1.87 17.37
N VAL A 105 -9.90 -0.80 17.40
CA VAL A 105 -10.04 0.29 18.38
C VAL A 105 -11.22 1.20 18.05
N THR A 106 -11.60 1.28 16.78
CA THR A 106 -12.89 1.85 16.37
C THR A 106 -14.01 0.86 16.73
N SER A 107 -15.09 1.35 17.33
CA SER A 107 -16.16 0.47 17.84
C SER A 107 -16.87 -0.33 16.73
N ALA A 108 -17.68 -1.33 17.13
CA ALA A 108 -18.57 -2.17 16.30
C ALA A 108 -18.93 -1.63 14.89
N SER A 109 -19.38 -0.38 14.92
CA SER A 109 -20.07 0.33 13.84
C SER A 109 -19.28 1.53 13.29
N GLN A 110 -17.99 1.66 13.58
CA GLN A 110 -17.22 2.86 13.29
C GLN A 110 -15.96 2.54 12.48
N SER A 111 -15.78 3.29 11.40
CA SER A 111 -14.54 3.39 10.61
C SER A 111 -14.13 4.88 10.53
N GLY A 112 -12.90 5.16 10.10
CA GLY A 112 -12.44 6.51 9.82
C GLY A 112 -12.47 6.83 8.33
N LYS A 113 -12.31 8.11 8.00
CA LYS A 113 -12.22 8.59 6.63
C LYS A 113 -11.23 9.74 6.52
N SER A 114 -10.33 9.64 5.56
CA SER A 114 -9.41 10.71 5.20
C SER A 114 -10.09 11.78 4.35
N LEU A 115 -9.79 13.04 4.64
CA LEU A 115 -10.36 14.22 3.99
C LEU A 115 -9.37 14.96 3.08
N ASP A 116 -8.06 14.69 3.16
CA ASP A 116 -7.05 15.40 2.38
C ASP A 116 -6.96 14.92 0.93
N THR A 117 -8.02 15.17 0.17
CA THR A 117 -8.11 14.84 -1.26
C THR A 117 -7.25 15.74 -2.16
N THR A 118 -6.61 16.76 -1.60
CA THR A 118 -5.93 17.82 -2.35
C THR A 118 -4.42 17.77 -2.28
N GLY A 119 -3.89 16.94 -1.39
CA GLY A 119 -2.46 16.82 -1.20
C GLY A 119 -1.81 17.99 -0.50
N THR A 120 -2.52 18.52 0.49
CA THR A 120 -2.06 19.70 1.25
C THR A 120 -1.23 19.34 2.47
N GLY A 121 -1.13 18.06 2.83
CA GLY A 121 -0.46 17.62 4.05
C GLY A 121 -1.21 18.00 5.31
N SER A 122 -2.54 18.12 5.20
CA SER A 122 -3.39 18.51 6.32
C SER A 122 -3.63 17.38 7.31
N TYR A 123 -3.45 16.12 6.87
CA TYR A 123 -3.88 14.91 7.60
C TYR A 123 -5.32 15.03 8.11
N GLY A 124 -6.16 15.77 7.39
CA GLY A 124 -7.55 15.95 7.80
C GLY A 124 -8.26 14.60 7.75
N TYR A 125 -8.91 14.23 8.84
CA TYR A 125 -9.73 13.02 8.91
C TYR A 125 -11.02 13.27 9.69
N VAL A 126 -11.95 12.33 9.57
CA VAL A 126 -13.11 12.23 10.45
C VAL A 126 -13.17 10.84 11.06
N ILE A 127 -13.38 10.80 12.37
CA ILE A 127 -13.74 9.56 13.07
C ILE A 127 -15.24 9.53 13.30
N ASN A 128 -15.75 8.33 13.03
CA ASN A 128 -17.08 7.97 12.58
C ASN A 128 -17.34 8.50 11.17
N SER A 129 -16.79 7.79 10.19
CA SER A 129 -17.22 7.91 8.80
C SER A 129 -18.64 7.39 8.61
N GLU A 130 -19.20 7.65 7.43
CA GLU A 130 -20.47 7.13 6.97
C GLU A 130 -20.46 5.62 6.66
N GLN A 131 -19.29 4.98 6.63
CA GLN A 131 -19.11 3.56 6.31
C GLN A 131 -18.88 2.72 7.58
N ASP A 132 -19.26 1.45 7.51
CA ASP A 132 -18.90 0.50 8.56
C ASP A 132 -17.46 0.00 8.42
N ARG A 133 -16.98 -0.70 9.45
CA ARG A 133 -15.63 -1.30 9.47
C ARG A 133 -15.38 -2.29 8.34
N THR A 134 -16.42 -3.00 7.90
CA THR A 134 -16.27 -4.04 6.88
C THR A 134 -15.96 -3.37 5.57
N TYR A 135 -16.70 -2.31 5.24
CA TYR A 135 -16.41 -1.47 4.09
C TYR A 135 -15.02 -0.83 4.22
N GLY A 136 -14.75 -0.10 5.31
CA GLY A 136 -13.50 0.67 5.46
C GLY A 136 -12.23 -0.19 5.49
N GLY A 137 -12.33 -1.47 5.86
CA GLY A 137 -11.20 -2.40 5.77
C GLY A 137 -11.11 -3.16 4.45
N SER A 138 -12.17 -3.24 3.64
CA SER A 138 -12.24 -4.13 2.47
C SER A 138 -12.05 -3.43 1.13
N HIS A 139 -11.81 -2.11 1.12
CA HIS A 139 -11.73 -1.32 -0.10
C HIS A 139 -10.52 -0.40 -0.06
N VAL A 140 -9.71 -0.42 -1.13
CA VAL A 140 -8.55 0.48 -1.27
C VAL A 140 -9.03 1.86 -1.70
N ASP A 141 -9.45 2.66 -0.73
CA ASP A 141 -10.01 4.00 -0.90
C ASP A 141 -9.65 4.93 0.29
N GLU A 142 -10.43 6.00 0.51
CA GLU A 142 -10.19 6.95 1.60
C GLU A 142 -10.70 6.51 2.99
N TYR A 143 -11.40 5.38 3.09
CA TYR A 143 -11.92 4.86 4.35
C TYR A 143 -10.92 3.90 4.97
N TRP A 144 -10.90 3.86 6.30
CA TRP A 144 -9.92 3.05 7.02
C TRP A 144 -10.47 2.52 8.33
N ILE A 145 -9.79 1.51 8.85
CA ILE A 145 -10.03 0.99 10.20
C ILE A 145 -8.75 1.09 11.03
N GLN A 146 -8.92 1.21 12.35
CA GLN A 146 -7.84 1.02 13.31
C GLN A 146 -7.83 -0.41 13.84
N THR A 147 -6.70 -1.09 13.72
CA THR A 147 -6.55 -2.47 14.17
C THR A 147 -6.23 -2.54 15.65
N GLY A 148 -6.31 -3.72 16.27
CA GLY A 148 -5.87 -3.92 17.65
C GLY A 148 -4.42 -4.42 17.73
N ASN A 149 -3.97 -4.82 18.92
CA ASN A 149 -2.66 -5.48 19.10
C ASN A 149 -2.74 -7.01 19.17
N GLN A 150 -3.91 -7.59 18.86
CA GLN A 150 -4.13 -9.03 18.92
C GLN A 150 -3.94 -9.66 17.53
N VAL A 151 -2.98 -10.58 17.40
CA VAL A 151 -2.83 -11.40 16.19
C VAL A 151 -4.08 -12.26 15.99
N GLY A 152 -4.62 -12.24 14.78
CA GLY A 152 -5.93 -12.80 14.45
C GLY A 152 -7.09 -11.90 14.87
N GLY A 153 -6.86 -10.68 15.38
CA GLY A 153 -7.91 -9.73 15.74
C GLY A 153 -8.59 -9.14 14.50
N ALA A 154 -7.84 -8.39 13.69
CA ALA A 154 -8.24 -7.96 12.36
C ALA A 154 -7.72 -8.97 11.32
N VAL A 155 -8.60 -9.51 10.48
CA VAL A 155 -8.25 -10.56 9.50
C VAL A 155 -8.89 -10.30 8.14
N TRP A 156 -8.08 -10.39 7.09
CA TRP A 156 -8.48 -10.32 5.69
C TRP A 156 -8.36 -11.68 5.01
N ASP A 157 -9.31 -12.03 4.14
CA ASP A 157 -9.23 -13.22 3.27
C ASP A 157 -8.67 -12.83 1.91
N LEU A 158 -7.41 -13.18 1.66
CA LEU A 158 -6.68 -12.86 0.44
C LEU A 158 -7.02 -13.81 -0.72
N GLY A 159 -7.85 -14.83 -0.47
CA GLY A 159 -8.11 -15.90 -1.41
C GLY A 159 -7.05 -17.00 -1.39
N ALA A 160 -7.35 -18.11 -2.07
CA ALA A 160 -6.46 -19.26 -2.11
C ALA A 160 -5.24 -19.00 -3.00
N GLY A 161 -4.05 -19.38 -2.52
CA GLY A 161 -2.82 -19.38 -3.29
C GLY A 161 -2.07 -18.05 -3.32
N ALA A 162 -2.47 -17.06 -2.51
CA ALA A 162 -1.68 -15.85 -2.34
C ALA A 162 -0.29 -16.19 -1.76
N SER A 163 0.76 -15.60 -2.31
CA SER A 163 2.14 -15.65 -1.79
C SER A 163 2.62 -14.29 -1.29
N THR A 164 1.83 -13.26 -1.56
CA THR A 164 2.12 -11.86 -1.23
C THR A 164 0.82 -11.16 -0.80
N ALA A 165 0.89 -10.39 0.28
CA ALA A 165 -0.14 -9.46 0.70
C ALA A 165 0.36 -8.03 0.44
N ILE A 166 -0.44 -7.21 -0.23
CA ILE A 166 -0.16 -5.79 -0.41
C ILE A 166 -1.02 -5.02 0.59
N ILE A 167 -0.36 -4.23 1.44
CA ILE A 167 -0.98 -3.47 2.51
C ILE A 167 -1.03 -2.01 2.10
N PHE A 168 -2.21 -1.43 2.26
CA PHE A 168 -2.47 -0.02 2.05
C PHE A 168 -2.71 0.59 3.43
N ASN A 169 -1.96 1.65 3.72
CA ASN A 169 -2.08 2.39 4.97
C ASN A 169 -2.51 3.80 4.67
N THR A 170 -3.11 4.41 5.68
CA THR A 170 -3.43 5.82 5.72
C THR A 170 -2.64 6.48 6.85
N ILE A 171 -2.48 7.80 6.76
CA ILE A 171 -1.87 8.66 7.76
C ILE A 171 -2.90 9.71 8.16
N ASP A 172 -3.25 9.74 9.43
CA ASP A 172 -4.20 10.70 9.99
C ASP A 172 -3.52 11.77 10.87
N HIS A 173 -2.23 11.61 11.17
CA HIS A 173 -1.40 12.63 11.83
C HIS A 173 0.11 12.46 11.58
N GLY A 174 0.96 13.08 12.40
CA GLY A 174 2.40 12.94 12.36
C GLY A 174 2.93 12.52 13.74
N PRO A 175 4.21 12.11 13.84
CA PRO A 175 5.30 12.55 12.96
C PRO A 175 5.63 11.60 11.81
N LEU A 176 5.82 12.17 10.63
CA LEU A 176 6.41 11.47 9.49
C LEU A 176 7.92 11.19 9.69
N PRO A 177 8.46 10.04 9.20
CA PRO A 177 7.78 8.97 8.47
C PRO A 177 7.14 7.90 9.35
N LEU A 178 7.08 8.11 10.67
CA LEU A 178 6.76 7.04 11.61
C LEU A 178 5.35 6.48 11.39
N GLU A 179 4.43 7.35 11.00
CA GLU A 179 3.03 7.03 10.66
C GLU A 179 2.86 6.26 9.33
N ALA A 180 3.91 6.20 8.48
CA ALA A 180 3.75 5.67 7.12
C ALA A 180 3.76 4.12 7.05
N ILE A 181 4.26 3.44 8.09
CA ILE A 181 4.19 1.98 8.30
C ILE A 181 4.11 1.73 9.82
N GLU A 182 2.89 1.64 10.36
CA GLU A 182 2.66 1.46 11.80
C GLU A 182 2.12 0.10 12.19
N SER A 183 2.32 -0.89 11.33
CA SER A 183 1.72 -2.20 11.57
C SER A 183 2.67 -3.35 11.30
N THR A 184 2.42 -4.44 12.03
CA THR A 184 3.00 -5.75 11.77
C THR A 184 1.95 -6.63 11.11
N VAL A 185 2.36 -7.35 10.07
CA VAL A 185 1.51 -8.30 9.36
C VAL A 185 1.87 -9.72 9.76
N TYR A 186 0.85 -10.54 9.97
CA TYR A 186 0.94 -11.98 10.20
C TYR A 186 0.14 -12.73 9.14
N LEU A 187 0.65 -13.86 8.69
CA LEU A 187 0.11 -14.64 7.58
C LEU A 187 -0.29 -16.03 8.06
N SER A 188 -1.40 -16.56 7.54
CA SER A 188 -1.92 -17.88 7.94
C SER A 188 -2.70 -18.57 6.81
N ASN A 189 -2.79 -19.89 6.88
CA ASN A 189 -3.71 -20.70 6.07
C ASN A 189 -4.93 -21.20 6.84
N ASP A 190 -4.93 -21.10 8.17
CA ASP A 190 -5.95 -21.71 9.05
C ASP A 190 -6.49 -20.76 10.13
N GLN A 191 -6.00 -19.52 10.19
CA GLN A 191 -6.32 -18.50 11.20
C GLN A 191 -5.92 -18.88 12.64
N VAL A 192 -5.16 -19.97 12.80
CA VAL A 192 -4.70 -20.48 14.10
C VAL A 192 -3.18 -20.36 14.20
N ASN A 193 -2.47 -20.85 13.18
CA ASN A 193 -1.03 -20.78 13.09
C ASN A 193 -0.64 -19.55 12.26
N TRP A 194 -0.05 -18.57 12.94
CA TRP A 194 0.33 -17.29 12.35
C TRP A 194 1.85 -17.19 12.23
N VAL A 195 2.32 -16.76 11.06
CA VAL A 195 3.73 -16.49 10.78
C VAL A 195 3.89 -15.00 10.56
N GLN A 196 4.86 -14.38 11.23
CA GLN A 196 5.16 -12.97 10.99
C GLN A 196 5.62 -12.79 9.53
N ALA A 197 5.08 -11.78 8.85
CA ALA A 197 5.45 -11.49 7.49
C ALA A 197 6.78 -10.73 7.42
N VAL A 198 7.41 -10.82 6.25
CA VAL A 198 8.62 -10.09 5.89
C VAL A 198 8.30 -9.14 4.74
N THR A 199 8.72 -7.88 4.84
CA THR A 199 8.52 -6.88 3.79
C THR A 199 9.34 -7.21 2.54
N GLN A 200 8.66 -7.23 1.40
CA GLN A 200 9.19 -7.56 0.08
C GLN A 200 9.31 -6.35 -0.86
N ARG A 201 8.53 -5.30 -0.64
CA ARG A 201 8.63 -4.05 -1.40
C ARG A 201 7.90 -2.94 -0.69
N VAL A 202 8.33 -1.71 -0.91
CA VAL A 202 7.66 -0.49 -0.47
C VAL A 202 7.56 0.46 -1.67
N TRP A 203 6.35 0.91 -1.98
CA TRP A 203 6.07 1.98 -2.94
C TRP A 203 5.99 3.30 -2.20
N LEU A 204 6.91 4.19 -2.53
CA LEU A 204 7.15 5.43 -1.79
C LEU A 204 6.12 6.52 -2.09
N GLU A 205 5.38 6.38 -3.19
CA GLU A 205 4.28 7.28 -3.58
C GLU A 205 2.90 6.66 -3.29
N GLY A 206 2.82 5.67 -2.40
CA GLY A 206 1.54 5.07 -2.01
C GLY A 206 0.85 4.32 -3.14
N PHE A 207 -0.46 4.50 -3.29
CA PHE A 207 -1.30 3.84 -4.30
C PHE A 207 -2.13 4.82 -5.12
N GLN A 208 -2.28 6.07 -4.66
CA GLN A 208 -2.91 7.10 -5.46
C GLN A 208 -1.82 7.89 -6.20
N SER A 209 -1.82 7.77 -7.53
CA SER A 209 -0.88 8.48 -8.37
C SER A 209 -1.20 9.99 -8.43
N ASN A 210 -1.06 10.78 -7.36
CA ASN A 210 -1.14 12.24 -7.52
C ASN A 210 -0.60 13.16 -6.41
N THR A 211 0.19 14.14 -6.88
CA THR A 211 0.30 15.55 -6.47
C THR A 211 0.22 15.91 -4.98
N GLY A 212 0.84 15.13 -4.13
CA GLY A 212 1.03 15.48 -2.73
C GLY A 212 -0.07 15.01 -1.79
N ILE A 213 -0.99 14.12 -2.23
CA ILE A 213 -1.84 13.38 -1.29
C ILE A 213 -0.92 12.76 -0.22
N LEU A 214 -1.19 13.09 1.04
CA LEU A 214 -0.31 12.76 2.17
C LEU A 214 -1.04 11.94 3.24
N TRP A 215 -2.32 11.64 3.01
CA TRP A 215 -3.02 10.70 3.87
C TRP A 215 -2.79 9.26 3.41
N ASP A 216 -2.25 8.97 2.22
CA ASP A 216 -1.78 7.61 1.94
C ASP A 216 -0.36 7.43 2.46
N GLY A 217 -0.19 6.43 3.33
CA GLY A 217 1.14 6.01 3.76
C GLY A 217 1.87 5.28 2.64
N PHE A 218 3.00 4.67 2.97
CA PHE A 218 3.63 3.79 2.00
C PHE A 218 2.73 2.58 1.74
N THR A 219 2.54 2.23 0.47
CA THR A 219 2.01 0.92 0.13
C THR A 219 3.15 -0.08 0.21
N TYR A 220 2.94 -1.23 0.83
CA TYR A 220 4.01 -2.22 0.93
C TYR A 220 3.52 -3.65 0.77
N ALA A 221 4.37 -4.46 0.18
CA ALA A 221 4.12 -5.87 -0.01
C ALA A 221 4.86 -6.68 1.04
N VAL A 222 4.21 -7.72 1.55
CA VAL A 222 4.80 -8.67 2.49
C VAL A 222 4.55 -10.11 2.04
N GLY A 223 5.40 -11.02 2.48
CA GLY A 223 5.19 -12.45 2.33
C GLY A 223 5.88 -13.23 3.44
N THR A 224 5.93 -14.56 3.32
CA THR A 224 6.72 -15.37 4.24
C THR A 224 8.19 -15.37 3.84
N ALA A 225 9.10 -15.61 4.79
CA ALA A 225 10.54 -15.66 4.52
C ALA A 225 10.93 -16.73 3.49
N ASN A 226 10.14 -17.81 3.37
CA ASN A 226 10.40 -18.92 2.46
C ASN A 226 9.59 -18.84 1.15
N GLY A 227 8.73 -17.83 0.99
CA GLY A 227 7.82 -17.73 -0.17
C GLY A 227 6.65 -18.72 -0.15
N ASP A 228 6.32 -19.29 1.02
CA ASP A 228 5.14 -20.12 1.25
C ASP A 228 3.85 -19.33 0.99
N THR A 229 2.84 -20.01 0.45
CA THR A 229 1.51 -19.45 0.23
C THR A 229 0.68 -19.36 1.51
N PHE A 230 -0.23 -18.40 1.57
CA PHE A 230 -1.17 -18.15 2.66
C PHE A 230 -2.53 -17.75 2.09
N ARG A 231 -3.54 -17.72 2.96
CA ARG A 231 -4.88 -17.26 2.62
C ARG A 231 -5.31 -16.03 3.42
N TYR A 232 -4.83 -15.91 4.65
CA TYR A 232 -5.26 -14.88 5.57
C TYR A 232 -4.09 -13.98 5.94
N ALA A 233 -4.36 -12.67 6.01
CA ALA A 233 -3.49 -11.70 6.67
C ALA A 233 -4.18 -11.20 7.93
N SER A 234 -3.41 -11.07 9.00
CA SER A 234 -3.81 -10.34 10.20
C SER A 234 -2.85 -9.19 10.43
N ILE A 235 -3.41 -8.02 10.69
CA ILE A 235 -2.65 -6.78 10.88
C ILE A 235 -2.90 -6.30 12.30
N VAL A 236 -1.81 -5.91 12.97
CA VAL A 236 -1.83 -5.31 14.30
C VAL A 236 -1.05 -4.00 14.28
N TRP A 237 -1.45 -3.02 15.08
CA TRP A 237 -0.65 -1.82 15.26
C TRP A 237 0.67 -2.15 15.98
N GLY A 238 1.71 -1.41 15.62
CA GLY A 238 3.07 -1.58 16.12
C GLY A 238 3.69 -2.94 15.82
N GLY A 239 4.68 -3.30 16.63
CA GLY A 239 5.40 -4.58 16.56
C GLY A 239 6.57 -4.58 15.58
N PRO A 240 7.20 -5.74 15.34
CA PRO A 240 8.37 -5.82 14.45
C PRO A 240 8.01 -5.52 12.99
N GLY A 241 8.73 -4.57 12.38
CA GLY A 241 8.48 -4.13 11.01
C GLY A 241 7.66 -2.84 10.91
N ALA A 242 7.07 -2.38 12.02
CA ALA A 242 6.51 -1.05 12.15
C ALA A 242 7.61 -0.01 12.48
N LEU A 243 7.44 1.21 11.96
CA LEU A 243 8.28 2.37 12.29
C LEU A 243 7.94 2.94 13.68
N GLN A 244 6.69 2.77 14.12
CA GLN A 244 6.17 3.23 15.41
C GLN A 244 5.22 2.20 16.03
N SER A 245 4.96 2.35 17.32
CA SER A 245 4.15 1.43 18.12
C SER A 245 3.54 2.20 19.30
N ASP A 246 2.64 3.12 19.00
CA ASP A 246 2.04 4.05 19.97
C ASP A 246 0.58 3.72 20.33
N GLY A 247 -0.04 2.79 19.61
CA GLY A 247 -1.42 2.37 19.83
C GLY A 247 -2.34 2.65 18.65
N ASP A 248 -1.81 3.23 17.58
CA ASP A 248 -2.59 3.64 16.42
C ASP A 248 -2.10 3.01 15.10
N ASN A 249 -3.02 2.88 14.13
CA ASN A 249 -2.72 2.63 12.72
C ASN A 249 -3.99 2.75 11.85
N GLU A 250 -3.89 3.32 10.66
CA GLU A 250 -5.01 3.37 9.72
C GLU A 250 -4.79 2.41 8.55
N ILE A 251 -5.59 1.34 8.47
CA ILE A 251 -5.56 0.39 7.35
C ILE A 251 -6.75 0.67 6.43
N ASN A 252 -6.45 1.07 5.19
CA ASN A 252 -7.43 1.37 4.15
C ASN A 252 -7.49 0.27 3.08
N GLY A 253 -7.10 -0.96 3.42
CA GLY A 253 -7.31 -2.12 2.57
C GLY A 253 -6.11 -3.06 2.46
N VAL A 254 -6.37 -4.25 1.93
CA VAL A 254 -5.37 -5.28 1.67
C VAL A 254 -5.69 -5.96 0.35
N MET A 255 -4.68 -6.35 -0.42
CA MET A 255 -4.86 -7.19 -1.61
C MET A 255 -4.02 -8.47 -1.50
N GLY A 256 -4.54 -9.57 -2.05
CA GLY A 256 -3.80 -10.82 -2.23
C GLY A 256 -3.19 -10.92 -3.63
N ALA A 257 -1.94 -11.40 -3.71
CA ALA A 257 -1.26 -11.64 -4.98
C ALA A 257 -0.50 -12.97 -4.97
N THR A 258 -0.41 -13.60 -6.15
CA THR A 258 0.41 -14.81 -6.38
C THR A 258 1.81 -14.48 -6.89
N ARG A 259 2.12 -13.18 -7.02
CA ARG A 259 3.39 -12.68 -7.54
C ARG A 259 4.30 -12.33 -6.38
N THR A 260 5.43 -13.02 -6.29
CA THR A 260 6.59 -12.56 -5.52
C THR A 260 7.36 -11.51 -6.34
N PHE A 261 7.82 -10.44 -5.69
CA PHE A 261 8.73 -9.48 -6.31
C PHE A 261 10.10 -10.14 -6.44
N ASP A 262 10.70 -10.10 -7.64
CA ASP A 262 12.02 -10.70 -7.94
C ASP A 262 13.09 -9.61 -7.99
N PRO A 263 14.20 -9.72 -7.21
CA PRO A 263 14.47 -10.76 -6.23
C PRO A 263 13.57 -10.61 -5.01
N THR A 264 13.17 -11.74 -4.42
CA THR A 264 12.51 -11.74 -3.11
C THR A 264 13.49 -11.15 -2.11
N PRO A 265 13.20 -10.01 -1.45
CA PRO A 265 14.13 -9.46 -0.50
C PRO A 265 14.38 -10.45 0.63
N THR A 266 15.65 -10.71 0.91
CA THR A 266 16.03 -11.34 2.16
C THR A 266 16.17 -10.24 3.20
N VAL A 267 15.03 -9.70 3.66
CA VAL A 267 15.03 -8.86 4.86
C VAL A 267 15.22 -9.80 6.05
N PRO A 268 16.32 -9.68 6.83
CA PRO A 268 16.54 -10.51 7.99
C PRO A 268 15.38 -10.35 8.97
N GLU A 269 14.95 -11.45 9.57
CA GLU A 269 14.03 -11.39 10.71
C GLU A 269 14.61 -10.42 11.76
N PRO A 270 13.78 -9.53 12.35
CA PRO A 270 14.24 -8.58 13.35
C PRO A 270 15.03 -9.30 14.44
N SER A 271 16.27 -8.87 14.64
CA SER A 271 17.27 -9.52 15.51
C SER A 271 16.89 -9.58 17.01
N ILE A 272 15.70 -9.11 17.37
CA ILE A 272 15.11 -9.24 18.71
C ILE A 272 15.00 -10.72 19.10
N LEU A 273 14.70 -11.62 18.14
CA LEU A 273 14.69 -13.07 18.37
C LEU A 273 16.11 -13.63 18.61
N ALA A 274 17.13 -13.10 17.92
CA ALA A 274 18.52 -13.50 18.15
C ALA A 274 19.03 -13.04 19.53
N LEU A 275 18.62 -11.85 19.98
CA LEU A 275 18.93 -11.35 21.33
C LEU A 275 18.22 -12.16 22.43
N LEU A 276 16.96 -12.58 22.21
CA LEU A 276 16.25 -13.46 23.13
C LEU A 276 16.96 -14.82 23.26
N GLY A 277 17.40 -15.40 22.14
CA GLY A 277 18.16 -16.66 22.12
C GLY A 277 19.48 -16.57 22.89
N LEU A 278 20.26 -15.49 22.69
CA LEU A 278 21.49 -15.26 23.43
C LEU A 278 21.26 -14.98 24.93
N GLY A 279 20.17 -14.28 25.27
CA GLY A 279 19.77 -14.02 26.65
C GLY A 279 19.46 -15.30 27.44
N VAL A 280 18.78 -16.26 26.81
CA VAL A 280 18.47 -17.57 27.42
C VAL A 280 19.74 -18.43 27.59
N ILE A 281 20.66 -18.40 26.62
CA ILE A 281 21.96 -19.08 26.75
C ILE A 281 22.80 -18.46 27.87
N GLY A 282 22.82 -17.13 27.99
CA GLY A 282 23.48 -16.42 29.09
C GLY A 282 22.94 -16.84 30.47
N LEU A 283 21.61 -16.93 30.61
CA LEU A 283 20.96 -17.35 31.86
C LEU A 283 21.27 -18.80 32.25
N THR A 284 21.35 -19.72 31.29
CA THR A 284 21.71 -21.13 31.57
C THR A 284 23.18 -21.29 31.99
N VAL A 285 24.10 -20.50 31.42
CA VAL A 285 25.51 -20.48 31.83
C VAL A 285 25.69 -19.89 33.23
N VAL A 286 24.96 -18.81 33.56
CA VAL A 286 25.00 -18.21 34.91
C VAL A 286 24.43 -19.17 35.96
N ARG A 287 23.35 -19.90 35.65
CA ARG A 287 22.77 -20.89 36.57
C ARG A 287 23.72 -22.06 36.85
N ARG A 288 24.49 -22.53 35.86
CA ARG A 288 25.48 -23.60 36.04
C ARG A 288 26.71 -23.19 36.86
N ARG A 289 27.01 -21.90 36.99
CA ARG A 289 28.13 -21.41 37.83
C ARG A 289 27.75 -21.15 39.28
N ARG A 290 26.45 -21.23 39.62
CA ARG A 290 25.92 -20.97 40.96
C ARG A 290 25.53 -22.24 41.75
N ASN A 291 25.63 -23.41 41.12
CA ASN A 291 25.51 -24.73 41.76
C ASN A 291 26.89 -25.39 41.75
#